data_AF-A0A6A4W0R4-F1
#
_entry.id   AF-A0A6A4W0R4-F1
#
_cell.length_a   1.000
_cell.length_b   1.000
_cell.length_c   1.000
_cell.angle_alpha   90.00
_cell.angle_beta   90.00
_cell.angle_gamma   90.00
#
_symmetry.space_group_name_H-M   'P 1'
#
loop_
_entity.id
_entity.type
_entity.pdbx_description
1 polymer ?
#
loop_
_entity_poly.entity_id
_entity_poly.type
_entity_poly.pdbx_seq_one_letter_code
_entity_poly.pdbx_strand_id
1 'polypeptide(L)'
;MDEPSLFSEFPFLVRLRSTGGMVLKGHLVAGGSTLLDIYQRFEEAVDKYQDFWTALDRLDAQLWVVDPESPSRRDTRRRIVISSQLSLEVTVDPLYPSSVPGCRFLGAETAAAALRDKLAREIDVS
;
A
#
# COMPACT_ATOMS: atom_id res chain seq x y z
N MET A 1 30.17 25.32 -12.89
CA MET A 1 30.62 24.15 -12.10
C MET A 1 29.31 23.51 -11.72
N ASP A 2 28.73 22.78 -12.66
CA ASP A 2 27.34 22.33 -12.62
C ASP A 2 27.28 21.01 -13.36
N GLU A 3 26.93 19.96 -12.65
CA GLU A 3 26.37 18.73 -13.21
C GLU A 3 25.19 18.42 -12.28
N PRO A 4 23.95 18.71 -12.70
CA PRO A 4 22.78 18.43 -11.89
C PRO A 4 22.65 16.91 -11.75
N SER A 5 22.47 16.46 -10.51
CA SER A 5 22.33 15.06 -10.13
C SER A 5 21.20 14.40 -10.92
N LEU A 6 21.58 13.46 -11.79
CA LEU A 6 20.79 12.65 -12.73
C LEU A 6 19.63 11.82 -12.12
N PHE A 7 19.28 12.05 -10.86
CA PHE A 7 18.35 11.23 -10.07
C PHE A 7 17.05 11.98 -9.70
N SER A 8 16.82 13.18 -10.23
CA SER A 8 15.62 13.97 -9.93
C SER A 8 14.41 13.69 -10.83
N GLU A 9 14.53 12.81 -11.83
CA GLU A 9 13.37 12.42 -12.66
C GLU A 9 13.35 10.89 -12.82
N PHE A 10 12.59 10.22 -11.95
CA PHE A 10 12.08 8.88 -12.27
C PHE A 10 10.71 9.02 -12.95
N PRO A 11 10.61 9.00 -14.29
CA PRO A 11 9.50 8.39 -14.99
C PRO A 11 9.99 7.02 -15.48
N PHE A 12 9.26 5.98 -15.11
CA PHE A 12 9.46 4.53 -15.27
C PHE A 12 9.62 4.03 -16.74
N LEU A 13 10.18 4.83 -17.64
CA LEU A 13 10.29 4.50 -19.06
C LEU A 13 11.69 3.96 -19.40
N VAL A 14 11.92 2.67 -19.11
CA VAL A 14 13.05 1.96 -19.72
C VAL A 14 12.71 1.67 -21.18
N ARG A 15 13.10 2.57 -22.09
CA ARG A 15 13.05 2.30 -23.53
C ARG A 15 14.21 1.37 -23.90
N LEU A 16 13.99 0.06 -23.79
CA LEU A 16 14.88 -0.92 -24.38
C LEU A 16 14.82 -0.77 -25.90
N ARG A 17 15.92 -0.31 -26.50
CA ARG A 17 16.09 -0.38 -27.96
C ARG A 17 16.12 -1.85 -28.33
N SER A 18 15.05 -2.30 -28.99
CA SER A 18 15.03 -3.57 -29.71
C SER A 18 16.10 -3.49 -30.81
N THR A 19 17.25 -4.08 -30.55
CA THR A 19 18.27 -4.37 -31.56
C THR A 19 18.22 -5.86 -31.82
N GLY A 20 17.90 -6.21 -33.06
CA GLY A 20 18.11 -7.55 -33.61
C GLY A 20 16.88 -8.43 -33.56
N GLY A 21 16.20 -8.53 -34.70
CA GLY A 21 15.27 -9.63 -34.92
C GLY A 21 16.00 -10.96 -34.80
N MET A 22 15.50 -11.83 -33.93
CA MET A 22 15.72 -13.26 -34.02
C MET A 22 14.39 -13.91 -34.38
N VAL A 23 14.24 -14.25 -35.67
CA VAL A 23 13.25 -15.24 -36.09
C VAL A 23 13.74 -16.59 -35.56
N LEU A 24 13.25 -16.99 -34.39
CA LEU A 24 13.45 -18.34 -33.88
C LEU A 24 12.51 -19.28 -34.65
N LYS A 25 13.01 -19.76 -35.78
CA LYS A 25 12.43 -20.88 -36.54
C LYS A 25 12.71 -22.15 -35.74
N GLY A 26 11.66 -22.74 -35.16
CA GLY A 26 11.64 -24.13 -34.70
C GLY A 26 12.36 -24.43 -33.39
N HIS A 27 11.63 -24.29 -32.27
CA HIS A 27 11.41 -25.31 -31.23
C HIS A 27 10.57 -24.64 -30.13
N LEU A 28 9.39 -25.18 -29.85
CA LEU A 28 8.52 -24.74 -28.75
C LEU A 28 9.24 -24.93 -27.42
N VAL A 29 9.83 -23.87 -26.87
CA VAL A 29 10.06 -23.76 -25.42
C VAL A 29 8.81 -23.11 -24.84
N ALA A 30 7.78 -23.92 -24.64
CA ALA A 30 6.64 -23.56 -23.82
C ALA A 30 7.07 -23.71 -22.35
N GLY A 31 7.50 -22.62 -21.70
CA GLY A 31 7.74 -22.68 -20.25
C GLY A 31 8.72 -21.69 -19.62
N GLY A 32 8.85 -20.45 -20.13
CA GLY A 32 9.61 -19.42 -19.42
C GLY A 32 8.98 -18.04 -19.59
N SER A 33 8.62 -17.39 -18.49
CA SER A 33 8.28 -15.97 -18.51
C SER A 33 9.54 -15.16 -18.82
N THR A 34 9.47 -14.25 -19.80
CA THR A 34 10.53 -13.29 -20.07
C THR A 34 10.60 -12.24 -18.95
N LEU A 35 11.73 -11.52 -18.85
CA LEU A 35 11.83 -10.39 -17.92
C LEU A 35 10.76 -9.32 -18.21
N LEU A 36 10.39 -9.14 -19.47
CA LEU A 36 9.32 -8.24 -19.88
C LEU A 36 7.97 -8.69 -19.31
N ASP A 37 7.66 -9.99 -19.38
CA ASP A 37 6.40 -10.53 -18.83
C ASP A 37 6.34 -10.34 -17.30
N ILE A 38 7.46 -10.50 -16.60
CA ILE A 38 7.54 -10.27 -15.16
C ILE A 38 7.36 -8.78 -14.83
N TYR A 39 7.99 -7.90 -15.61
CA TYR A 39 7.88 -6.45 -15.43
C TYR A 39 6.43 -5.97 -15.64
N GLN A 40 5.75 -6.44 -16.69
CA GLN A 40 4.36 -6.10 -16.94
C GLN A 40 3.44 -6.54 -15.79
N ARG A 41 3.64 -7.76 -15.26
CA ARG A 41 2.88 -8.23 -14.08
C ARG A 41 3.17 -7.42 -12.82
N PHE A 42 4.40 -6.92 -12.68
CA PHE A 42 4.76 -6.02 -11.59
C PHE A 42 4.03 -4.68 -11.72
N GLU A 43 3.98 -4.09 -12.92
CA GLU A 43 3.21 -2.86 -13.17
C GLU A 43 1.72 -3.07 -12.87
N GLU A 44 1.12 -4.15 -13.36
CA GLU A 44 -0.29 -4.50 -13.08
C GLU A 44 -0.55 -4.64 -11.57
N ALA A 45 0.38 -5.26 -10.83
CA ALA A 45 0.27 -5.38 -9.38
C ALA A 45 0.38 -4.01 -8.69
N VAL A 46 1.33 -3.17 -9.12
CA VAL A 46 1.52 -1.81 -8.58
C VAL A 46 0.28 -0.96 -8.81
N ASP A 47 -0.32 -1.02 -10.00
CA ASP A 47 -1.55 -0.30 -10.32
C ASP A 47 -2.73 -0.77 -9.46
N LYS A 48 -2.83 -2.07 -9.21
CA LYS A 48 -3.89 -2.66 -8.39
C LYS A 48 -3.90 -2.15 -6.94
N TYR A 49 -2.75 -1.81 -6.37
CA TYR A 49 -2.64 -1.42 -4.95
C TYR A 49 -2.58 0.11 -4.73
N GLN A 50 -2.73 0.93 -5.77
CA GLN A 50 -2.67 2.40 -5.66
C GLN A 50 -3.69 2.97 -4.65
N ASP A 51 -4.92 2.49 -4.69
CA ASP A 51 -5.98 2.96 -3.78
C ASP A 51 -5.67 2.62 -2.32
N PHE A 52 -5.08 1.44 -2.09
CA PHE A 52 -4.67 1.00 -0.76
C PHE A 52 -3.55 1.89 -0.22
N TRP A 53 -2.53 2.15 -1.02
CA TRP A 53 -1.45 3.04 -0.64
C TRP A 53 -1.91 4.48 -0.43
N THR A 54 -2.84 4.96 -1.25
CA THR A 54 -3.46 6.28 -1.08
C THR A 54 -4.25 6.36 0.22
N ALA A 55 -5.00 5.32 0.60
CA ALA A 55 -5.72 5.28 1.86
C ALA A 55 -4.77 5.33 3.07
N LEU A 56 -3.67 4.55 3.03
CA LEU A 56 -2.65 4.58 4.08
C LEU A 56 -1.92 5.91 4.15
N ASP A 57 -1.56 6.51 3.01
CA ASP A 57 -0.91 7.84 2.97
C ASP A 57 -1.79 8.91 3.60
N ARG A 58 -3.12 8.83 3.41
CA ARG A 58 -4.07 9.73 4.07
C ARG A 58 -4.12 9.51 5.58
N LEU A 59 -4.12 8.26 6.05
CA LEU A 59 -4.07 7.97 7.48
C LEU A 59 -2.78 8.52 8.11
N ASP A 60 -1.65 8.24 7.47
CA ASP A 60 -0.32 8.64 7.94
C ASP A 60 -0.15 10.18 7.95
N ALA A 61 -0.80 10.89 7.02
CA ALA A 61 -0.77 12.35 6.96
C ALA A 61 -1.72 13.04 7.95
N GLN A 62 -2.83 12.41 8.32
CA GLN A 62 -3.91 13.06 9.08
C GLN A 62 -3.96 12.66 10.56
N LEU A 63 -3.36 11.52 10.92
CA LEU A 63 -3.51 10.92 12.23
C LEU A 63 -2.16 10.72 12.91
N TRP A 64 -2.18 10.67 14.24
CA TRP A 64 -0.99 10.32 15.00
C TRP A 64 -0.76 8.81 15.01
N VAL A 65 -0.09 8.33 13.97
CA VAL A 65 0.38 6.94 13.86
C VAL A 65 1.64 6.75 14.71
N VAL A 66 1.65 5.72 15.56
CA VAL A 66 2.78 5.35 16.43
C VAL A 66 3.33 3.95 16.17
N ASP A 67 2.61 3.12 15.41
CA ASP A 67 3.14 1.84 14.91
C ASP A 67 2.56 1.56 13.52
N PRO A 68 3.39 1.21 12.52
CA PRO A 68 4.86 1.25 12.57
C PRO A 68 5.40 2.70 12.67
N GLU A 69 6.56 2.89 13.31
CA GLU A 69 7.22 4.20 13.41
C GLU A 69 7.70 4.73 12.03
N SER A 70 8.06 3.82 11.13
CA SER A 70 8.41 4.10 9.74
C SER A 70 7.57 3.22 8.82
N PRO A 71 6.36 3.67 8.45
CA PRO A 71 5.46 2.87 7.64
C PRO A 71 6.01 2.59 6.23
N SER A 72 5.80 1.36 5.76
CA SER A 72 6.17 0.93 4.41
C SER A 72 4.95 0.45 3.63
N ARG A 73 5.11 0.30 2.31
CA ARG A 73 4.04 -0.10 1.38
C ARG A 73 3.47 -1.51 1.63
N ARG A 74 4.16 -2.35 2.42
CA ARG A 74 3.68 -3.69 2.83
C ARG A 74 2.86 -3.67 4.11
N ASP A 75 2.94 -2.59 4.90
CA ASP A 75 2.33 -2.55 6.22
C ASP A 75 0.85 -2.20 6.09
N THR A 76 -0.03 -3.16 6.38
CA THR A 76 -1.49 -3.01 6.25
C THR A 76 -2.17 -2.44 7.49
N ARG A 77 -1.42 -2.34 8.59
CA ARG A 77 -1.93 -1.89 9.90
C ARG A 77 -1.33 -0.55 10.30
N ARG A 78 -2.09 0.23 11.08
CA ARG A 78 -1.67 1.46 11.73
C ARG A 78 -2.20 1.51 13.16
N ARG A 79 -1.34 1.73 14.14
CA ARG A 79 -1.73 2.05 15.52
C ARG A 79 -1.77 3.55 15.69
N ILE A 80 -2.95 4.08 15.91
CA ILE A 80 -3.24 5.51 16.03
C ILE A 80 -3.49 5.85 17.49
N VAL A 81 -2.86 6.89 18.02
CA VAL A 81 -3.09 7.35 19.38
C VAL A 81 -4.42 8.11 19.46
N ILE A 82 -5.28 7.72 20.39
CA ILE A 82 -6.53 8.45 20.70
C ILE A 82 -6.32 9.34 21.93
N SER A 83 -5.67 8.78 22.96
CA SER A 83 -5.34 9.49 24.20
C SER A 83 -4.11 8.84 24.85
N SER A 84 -3.66 9.39 25.97
CA SER A 84 -2.49 8.87 26.71
C SER A 84 -2.63 7.40 27.15
N GLN A 85 -3.85 6.89 27.31
CA GLN A 85 -4.12 5.53 27.78
C GLN A 85 -4.87 4.67 26.76
N LEU A 86 -5.05 5.16 25.54
CA LEU A 86 -5.84 4.48 24.52
C LEU A 86 -5.31 4.74 23.12
N SER A 87 -5.17 3.66 22.35
CA SER A 87 -4.88 3.69 20.93
C SER A 87 -5.84 2.80 20.16
N LEU A 88 -5.97 3.04 18.86
CA LEU A 88 -6.74 2.24 17.93
C LEU A 88 -5.81 1.64 16.89
N GLU A 89 -5.82 0.32 16.77
CA GLU A 89 -5.21 -0.37 15.65
C GLU A 89 -6.25 -0.49 14.52
N VAL A 90 -5.93 0.08 13.37
CA VAL A 90 -6.70 0.01 12.14
C VAL A 90 -5.97 -0.89 11.15
N THR A 91 -6.66 -1.86 10.56
CA THR A 91 -6.14 -2.75 9.51
C THR A 91 -6.95 -2.56 8.23
N VAL A 92 -6.30 -2.12 7.16
CA VAL A 92 -6.92 -1.87 5.86
C VAL A 92 -6.71 -3.08 4.97
N ASP A 93 -7.78 -3.56 4.32
CA ASP A 93 -7.66 -4.61 3.30
C ASP A 93 -6.98 -4.04 2.05
N PRO A 94 -5.84 -4.61 1.60
CA PRO A 94 -5.13 -4.13 0.41
C PRO A 94 -5.92 -4.25 -0.90
N LEU A 95 -6.86 -5.18 -0.98
CA LEU A 95 -7.69 -5.42 -2.17
C LEU A 95 -8.98 -4.60 -2.15
N TYR A 96 -9.45 -4.21 -0.97
CA TYR A 96 -10.68 -3.45 -0.77
C TYR A 96 -10.48 -2.30 0.22
N PRO A 97 -9.61 -1.32 -0.10
CA PRO A 97 -9.20 -0.28 0.85
C PRO A 97 -10.32 0.68 1.27
N SER A 98 -11.39 0.74 0.49
CA SER A 98 -12.60 1.55 0.80
C SER A 98 -13.63 0.80 1.66
N SER A 99 -13.43 -0.50 1.91
CA SER A 99 -14.28 -1.26 2.82
C SER A 99 -14.04 -0.87 4.28
N VAL A 100 -14.97 -1.23 5.16
CA VAL A 100 -14.83 -1.01 6.61
C VAL A 100 -13.54 -1.69 7.11
N PRO A 101 -12.57 -0.95 7.67
CA PRO A 101 -11.33 -1.55 8.12
C PRO A 101 -11.52 -2.35 9.40
N GLY A 102 -10.60 -3.28 9.66
CA GLY A 102 -10.51 -3.95 10.95
C GLY A 102 -10.11 -2.94 12.03
N CYS A 103 -10.89 -2.83 13.10
CA CYS A 103 -10.67 -1.86 14.18
C CYS A 103 -10.52 -2.57 15.52
N ARG A 104 -9.42 -2.32 16.23
CA ARG A 104 -9.15 -2.89 17.56
C ARG A 104 -8.60 -1.84 18.52
N PHE A 105 -9.35 -1.53 19.57
CA PHE A 105 -8.88 -0.64 20.63
C PHE A 105 -7.85 -1.36 21.52
N LEU A 106 -6.82 -0.62 21.93
CA LEU A 106 -5.74 -1.09 22.79
C LEU A 106 -5.53 -0.08 23.93
N GLY A 107 -5.69 -0.50 25.19
CA GLY A 107 -5.52 0.36 26.36
C GLY A 107 -6.58 0.17 27.43
N ALA A 108 -6.93 1.24 28.13
CA ALA A 108 -7.91 1.20 29.22
C ALA A 108 -9.32 0.83 28.74
N GLU A 109 -9.87 -0.26 29.28
CA GLU A 109 -11.15 -0.83 28.83
C GLU A 109 -12.34 0.12 29.00
N THR A 110 -12.35 0.88 30.09
CA THR A 110 -13.40 1.86 30.38
C THR A 110 -13.49 2.96 29.32
N ALA A 111 -12.34 3.42 28.80
CA ALA A 111 -12.27 4.40 27.72
C ALA A 111 -12.59 3.76 26.35
N ALA A 112 -12.15 2.51 26.14
CA ALA A 112 -12.42 1.76 24.91
C ALA A 112 -13.91 1.45 24.72
N ALA A 113 -14.62 1.06 25.79
CA ALA A 113 -16.02 0.65 25.71
C ALA A 113 -16.93 1.72 25.11
N ALA A 114 -16.84 2.97 25.60
CA ALA A 114 -17.64 4.08 25.09
C ALA A 114 -17.39 4.37 23.59
N LEU A 115 -16.13 4.23 23.14
CA LEU A 115 -15.76 4.43 21.74
C LEU A 115 -16.17 3.26 20.85
N ARG A 116 -16.15 2.02 21.35
CA ARG A 116 -16.68 0.85 20.63
C ARG A 116 -18.16 1.02 20.31
N ASP A 117 -18.96 1.44 21.29
CA ASP A 117 -20.40 1.65 21.10
C ASP A 117 -20.69 2.79 20.12
N LYS A 118 -19.86 3.84 20.12
CA LYS A 118 -19.97 4.93 19.16
C LYS A 118 -19.56 4.48 17.76
N LEU A 119 -18.44 3.78 17.64
CA LEU A 119 -17.94 3.27 16.36
C LEU A 119 -18.94 2.30 15.71
N ALA A 120 -19.51 1.38 16.48
CA ALA A 120 -20.52 0.45 15.98
C ALA A 120 -21.74 1.16 15.38
N ARG A 121 -22.20 2.26 16.02
CA ARG A 121 -23.31 3.07 15.52
C ARG A 121 -23.00 3.80 14.22
N GLU A 122 -21.78 4.28 14.02
CA GLU A 122 -21.40 4.99 12.80
C GLU A 122 -21.16 4.03 11.62
N ILE A 123 -20.61 2.84 11.91
CA ILE A 123 -20.35 1.82 10.88
C ILE A 123 -21.65 1.17 10.39
N ASP A 124 -22.64 0.93 11.26
CA ASP A 124 -23.93 0.32 10.87
C ASP A 124 -24.80 1.26 10.00
N VAL A 125 -24.47 2.55 9.95
CA VAL A 125 -25.21 3.58 9.21
C VAL A 125 -24.58 3.89 7.84
N SER A 126 -23.38 3.35 7.55
CA SER A 126 -22.64 3.58 6.29
C SER A 126 -22.78 2.42 5.31
#